data_AF-A0A1Y1VT29-F1
#
_entry.id   AF-A0A1Y1VT29-F1
#
_cell.length_a   1.000
_cell.length_b   1.000
_cell.length_c   1.000
_cell.angle_alpha   90.00
_cell.angle_beta   90.00
_cell.angle_gamma   90.00
#
_symmetry.space_group_name_H-M   'P 1'
#
loop_
_entity.id
_entity.type
_entity.pdbx_description
1 polymer ?
#
loop_
_entity_poly.entity_id
_entity_poly.type
_entity_poly.pdbx_seq_one_letter_code
_entity_poly.pdbx_strand_id
1 'polypeptide(L)'
;MNFKTILSVFALAVVAVSANEGDIATLKKDCEADHKARFYINDKGEYTCLRQHPKEEDLDYRTCFFTDTSDTVLCVEESWNNIPSCSKNSGATDYNDCAYRFLKFVDREDSDKLSYRIRKFPTHEKIFYDYKLDQKECRGNDGIVLTNNVITNYVCLQKATPKNAKMLSDKECFMVDGVLRCVHQDNTSIELCNKRHKTYNHEACVKIVEEYGKVNGNEIVEHNF
;
A
#
# COMPACT_ATOMS: atom_id res chain seq x y z
N MET A 1 -44.58 11.40 -36.43
CA MET A 1 -43.21 10.97 -36.74
C MET A 1 -42.25 12.12 -36.49
N ASN A 2 -41.01 11.80 -36.09
CA ASN A 2 -39.82 12.64 -35.88
C ASN A 2 -39.48 13.06 -34.44
N PHE A 3 -39.04 12.07 -33.66
CA PHE A 3 -38.04 12.28 -32.60
C PHE A 3 -36.68 12.52 -33.27
N LYS A 4 -36.09 13.70 -33.08
CA LYS A 4 -34.69 13.96 -33.42
C LYS A 4 -33.82 13.48 -32.26
N THR A 5 -33.25 12.30 -32.42
CA THR A 5 -32.16 11.78 -31.59
C THR A 5 -30.90 12.58 -31.90
N ILE A 6 -30.38 13.31 -30.90
CA ILE A 6 -28.99 13.82 -30.94
C ILE A 6 -28.23 13.02 -29.89
N LEU A 7 -27.61 11.93 -30.35
CA LEU A 7 -26.57 11.21 -29.61
C LEU A 7 -25.28 12.01 -29.79
N SER A 8 -24.98 12.91 -28.86
CA SER A 8 -23.65 13.51 -28.74
C SER A 8 -22.78 12.59 -27.90
N VAL A 9 -22.07 11.68 -28.56
CA VAL A 9 -20.95 10.94 -27.97
C VAL A 9 -19.76 11.90 -27.94
N PHE A 10 -19.48 12.48 -26.78
CA PHE A 10 -18.19 13.14 -26.55
C PHE A 10 -17.14 12.05 -26.32
N ALA A 11 -16.44 11.68 -27.39
CA ALA A 11 -15.15 11.03 -27.26
C ALA A 11 -14.16 12.07 -26.74
N LEU A 12 -13.94 12.08 -25.42
CA LEU A 12 -12.85 12.83 -24.80
C LEU A 12 -11.54 12.13 -25.17
N ALA A 13 -10.91 12.60 -26.24
CA ALA A 13 -9.51 12.33 -26.50
C ALA A 13 -8.71 12.96 -25.35
N VAL A 14 -8.07 12.12 -24.54
CA VAL A 14 -7.13 12.57 -23.50
C VAL A 14 -5.87 13.07 -24.21
N VAL A 15 -5.86 14.35 -24.55
CA VAL A 15 -4.61 15.07 -24.84
C VAL A 15 -3.95 15.29 -23.49
N ALA A 16 -2.74 14.77 -23.29
CA ALA A 16 -1.92 15.14 -22.16
C ALA A 16 -1.57 16.63 -22.30
N VAL A 17 -2.43 17.51 -21.79
CA VAL A 17 -2.19 18.94 -21.75
C VAL A 17 -1.20 19.18 -20.61
N SER A 18 0.00 19.65 -20.95
CA SER A 18 0.90 20.26 -19.98
C SER A 18 0.19 21.48 -19.40
N ALA A 19 -0.36 21.36 -18.20
CA ALA A 19 -1.02 22.44 -17.50
C ALA A 19 -0.01 23.57 -17.22
N ASN A 20 -0.39 24.83 -17.46
CA ASN A 20 0.45 25.96 -17.09
C ASN A 20 0.50 26.09 -15.55
N GLU A 21 1.52 26.77 -15.01
CA GLU A 21 1.69 26.91 -13.54
C GLU A 21 0.45 27.51 -12.85
N GLY A 22 -0.26 28.44 -13.50
CA GLY A 22 -1.52 29.01 -12.99
C GLY A 22 -2.68 28.00 -12.92
N ASP A 23 -2.69 27.00 -13.80
CA ASP A 23 -3.70 25.94 -13.82
C ASP A 23 -3.45 24.94 -12.69
N ILE A 24 -2.18 24.60 -12.42
CA ILE A 24 -1.79 23.71 -11.31
C ILE A 24 -2.15 24.29 -9.94
N ALA A 25 -1.90 25.59 -9.72
CA ALA A 25 -2.27 26.25 -8.47
C ALA A 25 -3.77 26.21 -8.20
N THR A 26 -4.58 26.39 -9.25
CA THR A 26 -6.04 26.31 -9.20
C THR A 26 -6.50 24.88 -8.92
N LEU A 27 -5.98 23.90 -9.67
CA LEU A 27 -6.28 22.48 -9.48
C LEU A 27 -5.97 22.01 -8.05
N LYS A 28 -4.81 22.42 -7.51
CA LYS A 28 -4.44 22.12 -6.13
C LYS A 28 -5.42 22.72 -5.14
N LYS A 29 -5.73 24.02 -5.28
CA LYS A 29 -6.67 24.72 -4.39
C LYS A 29 -8.04 24.05 -4.40
N ASP A 30 -8.53 23.68 -5.57
CA ASP A 30 -9.86 23.07 -5.73
C ASP A 30 -9.89 21.64 -5.18
N CYS A 31 -8.84 20.85 -5.43
CA CYS A 31 -8.69 19.51 -4.86
C CYS A 31 -8.71 19.55 -3.31
N GLU A 32 -7.93 20.45 -2.71
CA GLU A 32 -7.70 20.49 -1.26
C GLU A 32 -8.74 21.34 -0.49
N ALA A 33 -9.75 21.90 -1.18
CA ALA A 33 -10.67 22.90 -0.64
C ALA A 33 -11.46 22.45 0.59
N ASP A 34 -11.77 21.16 0.71
CA ASP A 34 -12.56 20.61 1.82
C ASP A 34 -11.70 19.82 2.83
N HIS A 35 -10.37 19.88 2.68
CA HIS A 35 -9.39 19.22 3.54
C HIS A 35 -9.51 17.68 3.62
N LYS A 36 -10.31 17.05 2.74
CA LYS A 36 -10.44 15.59 2.67
C LYS A 36 -9.64 14.96 1.54
N ALA A 37 -9.02 15.77 0.69
CA ALA A 37 -8.17 15.32 -0.38
C ALA A 37 -6.81 16.03 -0.37
N ARG A 38 -5.83 15.37 -0.99
CA ARG A 38 -4.48 15.90 -1.14
C ARG A 38 -4.06 15.84 -2.61
N PHE A 39 -3.49 16.95 -3.09
CA PHE A 39 -3.00 17.06 -4.45
C PHE A 39 -1.52 16.64 -4.52
N TYR A 40 -1.20 15.83 -5.52
CA TYR A 40 0.16 15.37 -5.80
C TYR A 40 0.52 15.68 -7.24
N ILE A 41 1.76 16.12 -7.46
CA ILE A 41 2.32 16.40 -8.78
C ILE A 41 3.80 16.04 -8.78
N ASN A 42 4.31 15.52 -9.90
CA ASN A 42 5.74 15.23 -10.08
C ASN A 42 6.39 16.21 -11.07
N ASP A 43 7.71 16.10 -11.22
CA ASP A 43 8.51 16.95 -12.10
C ASP A 43 8.16 16.82 -13.58
N LYS A 44 7.41 15.77 -13.97
CA LYS A 44 6.91 15.54 -15.34
C LYS A 44 5.54 16.17 -15.58
N GLY A 45 4.96 16.85 -14.58
CA GLY A 45 3.62 17.44 -14.65
C GLY A 45 2.49 16.42 -14.55
N GLU A 46 2.78 15.18 -14.16
CA GLU A 46 1.74 14.20 -13.86
C GLU A 46 1.18 14.51 -12.46
N TYR A 47 -0.13 14.63 -12.37
CA TYR A 47 -0.83 14.97 -11.14
C TYR A 47 -2.04 14.10 -10.88
N THR A 48 -2.35 13.95 -9.59
CA THR A 48 -3.56 13.30 -9.11
C THR A 48 -4.01 13.94 -7.80
N CYS A 49 -5.32 14.03 -7.61
CA CYS A 49 -5.95 14.34 -6.34
C CYS A 49 -6.44 13.03 -5.71
N LEU A 50 -6.06 12.79 -4.45
CA LEU A 50 -6.49 11.61 -3.71
C LEU A 50 -7.39 12.02 -2.55
N ARG A 51 -8.64 11.55 -2.59
CA ARG A 51 -9.67 11.85 -1.60
C ARG A 51 -9.86 10.70 -0.64
N GLN A 52 -10.03 11.02 0.64
CA GLN A 52 -10.46 10.09 1.67
C GLN A 52 -11.98 9.86 1.58
N HIS A 53 -12.38 8.60 1.50
CA HIS A 53 -13.75 8.15 1.59
C HIS A 53 -13.93 7.17 2.74
N PRO A 54 -15.11 7.13 3.40
CA PRO A 54 -15.50 6.01 4.26
C PRO A 54 -15.46 4.69 3.49
N LYS A 55 -15.02 3.61 4.16
CA LYS A 55 -14.92 2.27 3.56
C LYS A 55 -16.27 1.68 3.09
N GLU A 56 -17.38 2.15 3.63
CA GLU A 56 -18.73 1.64 3.36
C GLU A 56 -19.39 2.24 2.10
N GLU A 57 -18.78 3.25 1.48
CA GLU A 57 -19.29 3.82 0.23
C GLU A 57 -19.09 2.87 -0.96
N ASP A 58 -20.07 2.83 -1.87
CA ASP A 58 -19.89 2.22 -3.19
C ASP A 58 -18.95 3.11 -4.01
N LEU A 59 -17.75 2.58 -4.28
CA LEU A 59 -16.66 3.30 -4.94
C LEU A 59 -16.16 2.54 -6.18
N ASP A 60 -16.97 1.62 -6.73
CA ASP A 60 -16.59 0.77 -7.86
C ASP A 60 -16.36 1.57 -9.16
N TYR A 61 -16.81 2.82 -9.22
CA TYR A 61 -16.56 3.75 -10.32
C TYR A 61 -15.24 4.53 -10.20
N ARG A 62 -14.49 4.37 -9.09
CA ARG A 62 -13.20 5.05 -8.85
C ARG A 62 -12.04 4.07 -8.69
N THR A 63 -10.83 4.52 -8.98
CA THR A 63 -9.61 3.81 -8.57
C THR A 63 -9.31 4.15 -7.12
N CYS A 64 -9.45 3.18 -6.22
CA CYS A 64 -9.26 3.39 -4.78
C CYS A 64 -8.25 2.42 -4.20
N PHE A 65 -7.62 2.79 -3.09
CA PHE A 65 -6.64 1.99 -2.35
C PHE A 65 -6.98 2.01 -0.86
N PHE A 66 -6.78 0.89 -0.19
CA PHE A 66 -6.69 0.90 1.28
C PHE A 66 -5.35 1.48 1.70
N THR A 67 -5.39 2.31 2.73
CA THR A 67 -4.24 2.68 3.56
C THR A 67 -4.49 2.18 4.98
N ASP A 68 -3.43 1.87 5.75
CA ASP A 68 -3.54 1.31 7.11
C ASP A 68 -4.30 2.18 8.14
N THR A 69 -4.72 3.38 7.74
CA THR A 69 -5.72 4.20 8.44
C THR A 69 -7.06 3.47 8.46
N SER A 70 -7.43 2.94 9.64
CA SER A 70 -8.69 2.22 9.77
C SER A 70 -9.87 3.13 9.45
N ASP A 71 -10.75 2.61 8.60
CA ASP A 71 -12.08 3.11 8.22
C ASP A 71 -12.14 4.05 7.01
N THR A 72 -10.99 4.36 6.40
CA THR A 72 -10.96 5.16 5.16
C THR A 72 -10.26 4.45 4.01
N VAL A 73 -10.63 4.85 2.81
CA VAL A 73 -9.97 4.49 1.55
C VAL A 73 -9.56 5.76 0.82
N LEU A 74 -8.45 5.71 0.08
CA LEU A 74 -8.00 6.81 -0.76
C LEU A 74 -8.37 6.54 -2.20
N CYS A 75 -9.16 7.43 -2.80
CA CYS A 75 -9.63 7.31 -4.18
C CYS A 75 -9.08 8.43 -5.05
N VAL A 76 -8.77 8.06 -6.30
CA VAL A 76 -8.44 9.01 -7.36
C VAL A 76 -9.68 9.83 -7.70
N GLU A 77 -9.51 11.13 -7.74
CA GLU A 77 -10.51 12.07 -8.23
C GLU A 77 -10.32 12.33 -9.73
N GLU A 78 -11.24 11.83 -10.54
CA GLU A 78 -11.19 11.86 -12.01
C GLU A 78 -11.01 13.28 -12.56
N SER A 79 -11.71 14.28 -11.99
CA SER A 79 -11.65 15.67 -12.44
C SER A 79 -10.33 16.36 -12.13
N TRP A 80 -9.51 15.80 -11.24
CA TRP A 80 -8.21 16.34 -10.83
C TRP A 80 -7.11 15.28 -10.96
N ASN A 81 -7.15 14.52 -12.05
CA ASN A 81 -6.15 13.51 -12.40
C ASN A 81 -5.83 13.57 -13.90
N ASN A 82 -4.54 13.57 -14.26
CA ASN A 82 -4.11 13.42 -15.65
C ASN A 82 -3.34 12.12 -15.93
N ILE A 83 -3.29 11.21 -14.95
CA ILE A 83 -2.61 9.92 -15.08
C ILE A 83 -3.61 8.91 -15.68
N PRO A 84 -3.42 8.47 -16.95
CA PRO A 84 -4.41 7.63 -17.62
C PRO A 84 -4.65 6.29 -16.92
N SER A 85 -3.59 5.67 -16.39
CA SER A 85 -3.68 4.39 -15.66
C SER A 85 -4.45 4.48 -14.35
N CYS A 86 -4.55 5.68 -13.76
CA CYS A 86 -5.32 5.92 -12.55
C CYS A 86 -6.80 6.25 -12.80
N SER A 87 -7.16 6.59 -14.04
CA SER A 87 -8.52 6.95 -14.40
C SER A 87 -9.31 5.71 -14.82
N LYS A 88 -10.49 5.50 -14.23
CA LYS A 88 -11.47 4.51 -14.73
C LYS A 88 -12.18 5.01 -15.99
N ASN A 89 -12.25 6.32 -16.19
CA ASN A 89 -12.89 6.94 -17.35
C ASN A 89 -12.04 6.91 -18.61
N SER A 90 -10.71 6.74 -18.49
CA SER A 90 -9.79 6.74 -19.64
C SER A 90 -9.88 5.49 -20.51
N GLY A 91 -10.47 4.40 -20.00
CA GLY A 91 -10.43 3.08 -20.64
C GLY A 91 -9.03 2.43 -20.66
N ALA A 92 -8.02 3.09 -20.10
CA ALA A 92 -6.62 2.65 -20.02
C ALA A 92 -6.19 2.35 -18.58
N THR A 93 -7.16 2.02 -17.71
CA THR A 93 -6.92 1.79 -16.28
C THR A 93 -5.95 0.63 -16.09
N ASP A 94 -4.82 0.91 -15.46
CA ASP A 94 -3.89 -0.09 -14.95
C ASP A 94 -3.72 0.17 -13.46
N TYR A 95 -4.35 -0.70 -12.67
CA TYR A 95 -4.40 -0.56 -11.23
C TYR A 95 -3.00 -0.64 -10.60
N ASN A 96 -2.12 -1.47 -11.16
CA ASN A 96 -0.76 -1.64 -10.64
C ASN A 96 0.10 -0.41 -11.00
N ASP A 97 0.04 0.05 -12.26
CA ASP A 97 0.75 1.28 -12.65
C ASP A 97 0.28 2.48 -11.82
N CYS A 98 -1.04 2.60 -11.60
CA CYS A 98 -1.57 3.65 -10.73
C CYS A 98 -1.04 3.53 -9.29
N ALA A 99 -1.00 2.33 -8.71
CA ALA A 99 -0.45 2.11 -7.37
C ALA A 99 1.02 2.51 -7.28
N TYR A 100 1.85 2.17 -8.27
CA TYR A 100 3.26 2.57 -8.31
C TYR A 100 3.43 4.07 -8.45
N ARG A 101 2.56 4.75 -9.20
CA ARG A 101 2.57 6.22 -9.29
C ARG A 101 2.16 6.85 -7.96
N PHE A 102 1.12 6.31 -7.32
CA PHE A 102 0.73 6.76 -5.98
C PHE A 102 1.91 6.60 -5.02
N LEU A 103 2.53 5.42 -4.98
CA LEU A 103 3.69 5.15 -4.13
C LEU A 103 4.81 6.18 -4.32
N LYS A 104 5.13 6.59 -5.56
CA LYS A 104 6.15 7.64 -5.81
C LYS A 104 5.81 9.00 -5.21
N PHE A 105 4.52 9.32 -5.03
CA PHE A 105 4.10 10.57 -4.43
C PHE A 105 4.19 10.57 -2.91
N VAL A 106 4.05 9.40 -2.29
CA VAL A 106 3.99 9.27 -0.84
C VAL A 106 5.27 8.68 -0.26
N ASP A 107 6.08 7.96 -1.04
CA ASP A 107 7.33 7.33 -0.57
C ASP A 107 8.43 8.36 -0.59
N ARG A 108 9.10 8.46 0.55
CA ARG A 108 10.24 9.35 0.71
C ARG A 108 11.50 8.59 0.38
N GLU A 109 12.23 9.02 -0.64
CA GLU A 109 13.48 8.37 -1.06
C GLU A 109 14.52 8.34 0.07
N ASP A 110 14.51 9.34 0.95
CA ASP A 110 15.42 9.49 2.09
C ASP A 110 14.97 8.71 3.35
N SER A 111 13.87 7.97 3.27
CA SER A 111 13.30 7.20 4.38
C SER A 111 13.45 5.71 4.16
N ASP A 112 13.89 4.99 5.20
CA ASP A 112 13.86 3.53 5.26
C ASP A 112 12.52 2.97 5.76
N LYS A 113 11.52 3.84 5.93
CA LYS A 113 10.18 3.55 6.46
C LYS A 113 9.09 4.01 5.50
N LEU A 114 8.07 3.18 5.35
CA LEU A 114 6.81 3.50 4.69
C LEU A 114 5.68 3.47 5.73
N SER A 115 5.13 4.64 6.07
CA SER A 115 4.13 4.76 7.14
C SER A 115 2.72 4.32 6.74
N TYR A 116 2.55 3.83 5.52
CA TYR A 116 1.29 3.35 4.99
C TYR A 116 1.55 2.08 4.20
N ARG A 117 0.56 1.18 4.21
CA ARG A 117 0.49 0.06 3.29
C ARG A 117 -0.56 0.37 2.25
N ILE A 118 -0.22 0.18 0.99
CA ILE A 118 -1.18 0.32 -0.09
C ILE A 118 -1.69 -1.10 -0.40
N ARG A 119 -2.99 -1.31 -0.26
CA ARG A 119 -3.65 -2.59 -0.58
C ARG A 119 -4.79 -2.36 -1.54
N LYS A 120 -5.09 -3.38 -2.34
CA LYS A 120 -6.06 -3.29 -3.42
C LYS A 120 -7.48 -3.14 -2.87
N PHE A 121 -8.22 -2.15 -3.32
CA PHE A 121 -9.65 -2.04 -3.05
C PHE A 121 -10.46 -2.86 -4.07
N PRO A 122 -11.51 -3.61 -3.67
CA PRO A 122 -11.98 -3.86 -2.29
C PRO A 122 -11.31 -5.10 -1.63
N THR A 123 -10.49 -5.84 -2.36
CA THR A 123 -9.99 -7.18 -1.98
C THR A 123 -8.96 -7.24 -0.83
N HIS A 124 -8.34 -6.11 -0.46
CA HIS A 124 -7.19 -5.99 0.44
C HIS A 124 -5.93 -6.76 0.00
N GLU A 125 -5.84 -7.20 -1.25
CA GLU A 125 -4.67 -7.87 -1.79
C GLU A 125 -3.43 -6.97 -1.77
N LYS A 126 -2.27 -7.55 -1.52
CA LYS A 126 -0.97 -6.89 -1.66
C LYS A 126 -0.74 -6.56 -3.14
N ILE A 127 -0.25 -5.34 -3.41
CA ILE A 127 0.01 -4.87 -4.78
C ILE A 127 1.49 -4.99 -5.13
N PHE A 128 2.37 -4.61 -4.21
CA PHE A 128 3.81 -4.56 -4.45
C PHE A 128 4.49 -5.83 -3.97
N TYR A 129 5.35 -6.40 -4.81
CA TYR A 129 6.19 -7.55 -4.48
C TYR A 129 7.65 -7.17 -4.71
N ASP A 130 8.18 -6.34 -3.80
CA ASP A 130 9.54 -5.82 -3.85
C ASP A 130 10.14 -5.84 -2.43
N TYR A 131 11.32 -6.41 -2.29
CA TYR A 131 11.94 -6.58 -0.97
C TYR A 131 12.23 -5.24 -0.27
N LYS A 132 12.55 -4.17 -1.00
CA LYS A 132 12.82 -2.86 -0.40
C LYS A 132 11.52 -2.29 0.16
N LEU A 133 10.43 -2.37 -0.61
CA LEU A 133 9.12 -1.90 -0.17
C LEU A 133 8.60 -2.70 1.02
N ASP A 134 8.73 -4.01 1.01
CA ASP A 134 8.31 -4.87 2.11
C ASP A 134 9.01 -4.51 3.42
N GLN A 135 10.32 -4.29 3.33
CA GLN A 135 11.14 -3.90 4.47
C GLN A 135 10.81 -2.47 4.94
N LYS A 136 10.59 -1.53 4.02
CA LYS A 136 10.16 -0.16 4.36
C LYS A 136 8.79 -0.17 5.05
N GLU A 137 7.80 -0.89 4.49
CA GLU A 137 6.48 -1.07 5.10
C GLU A 137 6.60 -1.73 6.47
N CYS A 138 7.48 -2.72 6.63
CA CYS A 138 7.71 -3.37 7.92
C CYS A 138 8.19 -2.37 8.97
N ARG A 139 9.28 -1.64 8.68
CA ARG A 139 9.89 -0.66 9.60
C ARG A 139 8.96 0.52 9.88
N GLY A 140 8.16 0.93 8.90
CA GLY A 140 7.19 2.02 9.06
C GLY A 140 5.99 1.66 9.94
N ASN A 141 5.75 0.37 10.16
CA ASN A 141 4.63 -0.15 10.96
C ASN A 141 5.10 -0.83 12.26
N ASP A 142 6.08 -0.22 12.94
CA ASP A 142 6.67 -0.72 14.20
C ASP A 142 7.19 -2.17 14.12
N GLY A 143 7.59 -2.57 12.92
CA GLY A 143 8.19 -3.86 12.64
C GLY A 143 9.71 -3.80 12.67
N ILE A 144 10.31 -4.96 12.93
CA ILE A 144 11.73 -5.20 12.69
C ILE A 144 11.84 -6.14 11.49
N VAL A 145 12.90 -5.95 10.72
CA VAL A 145 13.24 -6.82 9.60
C VAL A 145 14.43 -7.66 10.03
N LEU A 146 14.25 -8.97 10.05
CA LEU A 146 15.33 -9.92 10.22
C LEU A 146 15.75 -10.42 8.84
N THR A 147 17.04 -10.36 8.53
CA THR A 147 17.61 -10.86 7.27
C THR A 147 18.75 -11.84 7.56
N ASN A 148 19.05 -12.74 6.63
CA ASN A 148 20.41 -13.30 6.62
C ASN A 148 21.33 -12.38 5.80
N ASN A 149 22.54 -12.86 5.48
CA ASN A 149 23.49 -12.14 4.63
C ASN A 149 22.97 -11.78 3.22
N VAL A 150 21.76 -12.20 2.85
CA VAL A 150 21.04 -11.91 1.60
C VAL A 150 19.80 -11.08 1.91
N ILE A 151 19.77 -9.82 1.47
CA ILE A 151 18.69 -8.86 1.75
C ILE A 151 17.31 -9.29 1.22
N THR A 152 17.25 -10.19 0.23
CA THR A 152 15.99 -10.73 -0.31
C THR A 152 15.39 -11.85 0.54
N ASN A 153 16.14 -12.37 1.52
CA ASN A 153 15.68 -13.39 2.46
C ASN A 153 15.40 -12.70 3.79
N TYR A 154 14.13 -12.40 4.05
CA TYR A 154 13.73 -11.58 5.19
C TYR A 154 12.44 -12.05 5.85
N VAL A 155 12.38 -11.83 7.16
CA VAL A 155 11.19 -12.00 7.99
C VAL A 155 10.84 -10.65 8.60
N CYS A 156 9.62 -10.18 8.40
CA CYS A 156 9.11 -9.00 9.10
C CYS A 156 8.41 -9.44 10.38
N LEU A 157 8.89 -8.95 11.53
CA LEU A 157 8.26 -9.17 12.83
C LEU A 157 7.65 -7.89 13.37
N GLN A 158 6.33 -7.86 13.54
CA GLN A 158 5.60 -6.70 14.03
C GLN A 158 5.11 -6.90 15.45
N LYS A 159 5.14 -5.83 16.23
CA LYS A 159 4.67 -5.86 17.60
C LYS A 159 3.23 -6.37 17.67
N ALA A 160 2.98 -7.33 18.56
CA ALA A 160 1.63 -7.75 18.88
C ALA A 160 0.92 -6.59 19.60
N THR A 161 -0.20 -6.14 19.06
CA THR A 161 -1.04 -5.08 19.65
C THR A 161 -2.44 -5.61 19.93
N PRO A 162 -3.22 -5.02 20.85
CA PRO A 162 -4.61 -5.42 21.07
C PRO A 162 -5.47 -5.42 19.79
N LYS A 163 -5.19 -4.50 18.85
CA LYS A 163 -5.86 -4.43 17.54
C LYS A 163 -5.58 -5.67 16.69
N ASN A 164 -4.37 -6.21 16.77
CA ASN A 164 -3.94 -7.39 16.02
C ASN A 164 -4.04 -8.69 16.85
N ALA A 165 -4.41 -8.60 18.14
CA ALA A 165 -4.43 -9.70 19.09
C ALA A 165 -5.49 -10.77 18.74
N LYS A 166 -6.62 -10.34 18.15
CA LYS A 166 -7.69 -11.26 17.69
C LYS A 166 -7.24 -12.26 16.63
N MET A 167 -6.10 -12.00 15.98
CA MET A 167 -5.57 -12.85 14.91
C MET A 167 -4.30 -13.60 15.33
N LEU A 168 -3.85 -13.57 16.59
CA LEU A 168 -2.58 -14.20 16.97
C LEU A 168 -2.54 -15.71 16.66
N SER A 169 -3.69 -16.40 16.67
CA SER A 169 -3.77 -17.80 16.27
C SER A 169 -3.35 -18.06 14.82
N ASP A 170 -3.48 -17.09 13.92
CA ASP A 170 -3.09 -17.17 12.51
C ASP A 170 -1.66 -16.69 12.23
N LYS A 171 -0.91 -16.33 13.28
CA LYS A 171 0.46 -15.79 13.17
C LYS A 171 1.46 -16.64 13.92
N GLU A 172 2.69 -16.63 13.42
CA GLU A 172 3.85 -17.13 14.15
C GLU A 172 4.40 -15.98 15.00
N CYS A 173 4.65 -16.19 16.30
CA CYS A 173 5.08 -15.13 17.20
C CYS A 173 6.28 -15.53 18.06
N PHE A 174 7.10 -14.53 18.36
CA PHE A 174 8.36 -14.67 19.06
C PHE A 174 8.50 -13.52 20.06
N MET A 175 9.14 -13.80 21.19
CA MET A 175 9.67 -12.75 22.04
C MET A 175 10.99 -12.27 21.44
N VAL A 176 11.05 -11.00 21.07
CA VAL A 176 12.27 -10.36 20.54
C VAL A 176 12.68 -9.26 21.49
N ASP A 177 13.84 -9.42 22.14
CA ASP A 177 14.34 -8.50 23.17
C ASP A 177 13.27 -8.16 24.22
N GLY A 178 12.52 -9.18 24.66
CA GLY A 178 11.44 -9.04 25.65
C GLY A 178 10.12 -8.47 25.10
N VAL A 179 9.98 -8.24 23.79
CA VAL A 179 8.74 -7.75 23.15
C VAL A 179 8.11 -8.84 22.29
N LEU A 180 6.84 -9.16 22.53
CA LEU A 180 6.09 -10.09 21.67
C LEU A 180 5.89 -9.49 20.27
N ARG A 181 6.49 -10.12 19.27
CA ARG A 181 6.37 -9.75 17.86
C ARG A 181 5.94 -10.95 17.02
N CYS A 182 5.12 -10.71 16.01
CA CYS A 182 4.59 -11.75 15.15
C CYS A 182 4.99 -11.54 13.70
N VAL A 183 5.18 -12.64 12.99
CA VAL A 183 5.45 -12.66 11.55
C VAL A 183 4.33 -11.94 10.82
N HIS A 184 4.71 -10.90 10.08
CA HIS A 184 3.83 -10.23 9.14
C HIS A 184 3.92 -10.95 7.78
N GLN A 185 2.92 -11.77 7.49
CA GLN A 185 2.90 -12.69 6.36
C GLN A 185 3.07 -11.98 5.00
N ASP A 186 2.44 -10.81 4.79
CA ASP A 186 2.56 -10.08 3.52
C ASP A 186 3.96 -9.50 3.30
N ASN A 187 4.77 -9.29 4.35
CA ASN A 187 6.05 -8.59 4.29
C ASN A 187 7.20 -9.53 4.70
N THR A 188 7.05 -10.82 4.44
CA THR A 188 8.02 -11.86 4.73
C THR A 188 8.24 -12.67 3.46
N SER A 189 9.49 -12.82 3.01
CA SER A 189 9.80 -13.61 1.81
C SER A 189 9.96 -15.10 2.10
N ILE A 190 10.07 -15.47 3.37
CA ILE A 190 10.23 -16.86 3.81
C ILE A 190 8.88 -17.54 3.94
N GLU A 191 8.48 -18.29 2.91
CA GLU A 191 7.20 -19.02 2.89
C GLU A 191 7.03 -20.01 4.05
N LEU A 192 8.13 -20.59 4.56
CA LEU A 192 8.12 -21.48 5.72
C LEU A 192 7.56 -20.80 6.98
N CYS A 193 7.65 -19.47 7.06
CA CYS A 193 7.12 -18.65 8.16
C CYS A 193 5.72 -18.08 7.89
N ASN A 194 5.14 -18.33 6.72
CA ASN A 194 3.83 -17.81 6.35
C ASN A 194 2.76 -18.89 6.61
N LYS A 195 2.05 -18.82 7.76
CA LYS A 195 0.98 -19.76 8.15
C LYS A 195 -0.14 -19.93 7.12
N ARG A 196 -0.34 -18.96 6.21
CA ARG A 196 -1.31 -19.06 5.10
C ARG A 196 -0.77 -19.81 3.88
N HIS A 197 0.53 -20.07 3.84
CA HIS A 197 1.17 -20.75 2.71
C HIS A 197 1.21 -22.26 2.91
N LYS A 198 1.07 -23.02 1.82
CA LYS A 198 1.05 -24.50 1.84
C LYS A 198 2.35 -25.14 2.32
N THR A 199 3.46 -24.40 2.25
CA THR A 199 4.79 -24.85 2.68
C THR A 199 5.12 -24.40 4.10
N TYR A 200 4.19 -23.77 4.82
CA TYR A 200 4.38 -23.41 6.22
C TYR A 200 4.94 -24.57 7.02
N ASN A 201 5.98 -24.29 7.81
CA ASN A 201 6.57 -25.25 8.73
C ASN A 201 7.06 -24.51 9.97
N HIS A 202 6.38 -24.76 11.09
CA HIS A 202 6.66 -24.13 12.37
C HIS A 202 8.13 -24.29 12.78
N GLU A 203 8.64 -25.52 12.88
CA GLU A 203 10.01 -25.81 13.32
C GLU A 203 11.07 -25.15 12.41
N ALA A 204 10.83 -25.14 11.10
CA ALA A 204 11.73 -24.48 10.16
C ALA A 204 11.68 -22.95 10.33
N CYS A 205 10.49 -22.38 10.53
CA CYS A 205 10.36 -20.96 10.79
C CYS A 205 11.09 -20.53 12.07
N VAL A 206 10.92 -21.27 13.16
CA VAL A 206 11.61 -21.00 14.43
C VAL A 206 13.13 -20.95 14.21
N LYS A 207 13.70 -21.97 13.57
CA LYS A 207 15.14 -22.01 13.25
C LYS A 207 15.60 -20.83 12.42
N ILE A 208 14.83 -20.46 11.39
CA ILE A 208 15.14 -19.31 10.52
C ILE A 208 15.10 -18.00 11.29
N VAL A 209 14.07 -17.79 12.11
CA VAL A 209 13.91 -16.55 12.88
C VAL A 209 15.01 -16.42 13.93
N GLU A 210 15.37 -17.51 14.62
CA GLU A 210 16.51 -17.52 15.54
C GLU A 210 17.84 -17.24 14.85
N GLU A 211 18.10 -17.87 13.70
CA GLU A 211 19.32 -17.63 12.91
C GLU A 211 19.40 -16.18 12.47
N TYR A 212 18.33 -15.64 11.90
CA TYR A 212 18.33 -14.27 11.40
C TYR A 212 18.37 -13.30 12.58
N GLY A 213 17.70 -13.59 13.68
CA GLY A 213 17.79 -12.83 14.93
C GLY A 213 19.23 -12.64 15.38
N LYS A 214 20.02 -13.72 15.43
CA LYS A 214 21.45 -13.68 15.78
C LYS A 214 22.27 -12.80 14.82
N VAL A 215 22.06 -12.92 13.51
CA VAL A 215 22.75 -12.10 12.51
C VAL A 215 22.45 -10.60 12.70
N ASN A 216 21.21 -10.27 13.09
CA ASN A 216 20.77 -8.90 13.29
C ASN A 216 20.97 -8.39 14.74
N GLY A 217 21.60 -9.19 15.62
CA GLY A 217 21.88 -8.82 17.00
C GLY A 217 20.67 -8.76 17.94
N ASN A 218 19.60 -9.51 17.64
CA ASN A 218 18.39 -9.58 18.47
C ASN A 218 18.34 -10.93 19.20
N GLU A 219 17.91 -10.93 20.46
CA GLU A 219 17.59 -12.14 21.20
C GLU A 219 16.18 -12.62 20.82
N ILE A 220 16.09 -13.85 20.32
CA ILE A 220 14.83 -14.49 19.93
C ILE A 220 14.53 -15.61 20.90
N VAL A 221 13.35 -15.57 21.50
CA VAL A 221 12.79 -16.67 22.29
C VAL A 221 11.43 -17.05 21.70
N GLU A 222 11.25 -18.32 21.42
CA GLU A 222 9.96 -18.86 20.96
C GLU A 222 8.85 -18.57 21.97
N HIS A 223 7.68 -18.14 21.48
CA HIS A 223 6.51 -17.93 22.32
C HIS A 223 5.47 -19.03 22.08
N ASN A 224 5.35 -19.93 23.04
CA ASN A 224 4.33 -20.97 23.02
C ASN A 224 2.98 -20.39 23.51
N PHE A 225 1.95 -20.46 22.66
CA PHE A 225 0.56 -20.14 23.01
C PHE A 225 -0.18 -21.36 23.56
#